data_AF-A0A485BYH3-F1
#
_entry.id   AF-A0A485BYH3-F1
#
_cell.length_a   1.000
_cell.length_b   1.000
_cell.length_c   1.000
_cell.angle_alpha   90.00
_cell.angle_beta   90.00
_cell.angle_gamma   90.00
#
_symmetry.space_group_name_H-M   'P 1'
#
loop_
_entity.id
_entity.type
_entity.pdbx_description
1 polymer ?
#
loop_
_entity_poly.entity_id
_entity_poly.type
_entity_poly.pdbx_seq_one_letter_code
_entity_poly.pdbx_strand_id
1 'polypeptide(L)'
;MQRCRLMVLAALIIFASAARAEKGVYGEQRISGWWDWLKNDVSQTWNEPQNYDLYLPFLSWHNRLTYDKEKTDNYNEMPWGGGFGFSRYHDDGDWSSLYAMMFKDSHNEWQPIIGYGWEKGWYLDSARDFRLGLGVTAGITARDDFANYVPLPIILPLFSAKLSAA
;
A
#
# COMPACT_ATOMS: atom_id res chain seq x y z
N MET A 1 31.07 -8.42 -19.44
CA MET A 1 30.05 -9.28 -18.80
C MET A 1 30.28 -9.61 -17.31
N GLN A 2 31.48 -9.40 -16.74
CA GLN A 2 31.72 -9.61 -15.29
C GLN A 2 31.24 -8.44 -14.39
N ARG A 3 31.16 -7.22 -14.91
CA ARG A 3 30.74 -6.03 -14.13
C ARG A 3 29.24 -5.96 -13.83
N CYS A 4 28.38 -6.53 -14.69
CA CYS A 4 26.94 -6.64 -14.41
C CYS A 4 26.60 -7.74 -13.39
N ARG A 5 27.44 -8.78 -13.26
CA ARG A 5 27.22 -9.86 -12.28
C ARG A 5 27.49 -9.42 -10.84
N LEU A 6 28.44 -8.50 -10.62
CA LEU A 6 28.72 -7.97 -9.28
C LEU A 6 27.59 -7.08 -8.74
N MET A 7 26.91 -6.31 -9.61
CA MET A 7 25.79 -5.46 -9.18
C MET A 7 24.55 -6.27 -8.80
N VAL A 8 24.28 -7.38 -9.49
CA VAL A 8 23.16 -8.29 -9.15
C VAL A 8 23.42 -9.02 -7.81
N LEU A 9 24.69 -9.34 -7.50
CA LEU A 9 25.07 -9.94 -6.22
C LEU A 9 24.99 -8.95 -5.04
N ALA A 10 25.31 -7.67 -5.25
CA ALA A 10 25.17 -6.65 -4.20
C ALA A 10 23.70 -6.37 -3.84
N ALA A 11 22.79 -6.39 -4.82
CA ALA A 11 21.35 -6.24 -4.58
C ALA A 11 20.74 -7.42 -3.80
N LEU A 12 21.25 -8.64 -3.98
CA LEU A 12 20.81 -9.83 -3.24
C LEU A 12 21.29 -9.86 -1.78
N ILE A 13 22.38 -9.17 -1.45
CA ILE A 13 22.91 -9.11 -0.07
C ILE A 13 22.14 -8.10 0.80
N ILE A 14 21.59 -7.04 0.20
CA ILE A 14 20.73 -6.06 0.91
C ILE A 14 19.37 -6.68 1.27
N PHE A 15 18.87 -7.64 0.48
CA PHE A 15 17.65 -8.40 0.84
C PHE A 15 17.86 -9.45 1.93
N ALA A 16 19.09 -9.94 2.15
CA ALA A 16 19.37 -10.95 3.17
C ALA A 16 19.48 -10.37 4.60
N SER A 17 19.66 -9.05 4.75
CA SER A 17 19.95 -8.42 6.04
C SER A 17 18.72 -7.92 6.80
N ALA A 18 17.51 -8.00 6.21
CA ALA A 18 16.26 -7.71 6.91
C ALA A 18 15.68 -8.92 7.69
N ALA A 19 16.20 -10.13 7.46
CA ALA A 19 15.86 -11.30 8.26
C ALA A 19 16.75 -11.38 9.52
N ARG A 20 16.64 -10.39 10.42
CA ARG A 20 17.09 -10.60 11.79
C ARG A 20 16.19 -11.68 12.39
N ALA A 21 16.69 -12.91 12.46
CA ALA A 21 16.06 -13.98 13.18
C ALA A 21 15.95 -13.58 14.66
N GLU A 22 14.77 -13.14 15.05
CA GLU A 22 14.42 -12.89 16.44
C GLU A 22 14.54 -14.21 17.22
N LYS A 23 15.13 -14.17 18.44
CA LYS A 23 15.35 -15.36 19.26
C LYS A 23 14.04 -16.12 19.44
N GLY A 24 14.07 -17.45 19.26
CA GLY A 24 12.90 -18.32 19.11
C GLY A 24 11.72 -18.01 20.04
N VAL A 25 10.79 -17.20 19.52
CA VAL A 25 9.45 -17.01 20.07
C VAL A 25 8.55 -18.03 19.37
N TYR A 26 7.91 -18.92 20.12
CA TYR A 26 7.00 -19.93 19.57
C TYR A 26 5.83 -19.26 18.84
N GLY A 27 5.31 -19.90 17.77
CA GLY A 27 4.44 -19.27 16.78
C GLY A 27 3.23 -18.50 17.33
N GLU A 28 2.63 -18.96 18.42
CA GLU A 28 1.47 -18.31 19.06
C GLU A 28 1.81 -16.95 19.71
N GLN A 29 2.98 -16.84 20.33
CA GLN A 29 3.48 -15.59 20.91
C GLN A 29 3.84 -14.56 19.83
N ARG A 30 4.32 -15.01 18.66
CA ARG A 30 4.59 -14.12 17.53
C ARG A 30 3.30 -13.61 16.89
N ILE A 31 2.31 -14.48 16.72
CA ILE A 31 1.00 -14.11 16.16
C ILE A 31 0.29 -13.14 17.07
N SER A 32 0.25 -13.40 18.38
CA SER A 32 -0.35 -12.48 19.36
C SER A 32 0.36 -11.13 19.39
N GLY A 33 1.70 -11.12 19.40
CA GLY A 33 2.47 -9.87 19.33
C GLY A 33 2.18 -9.04 18.07
N TRP A 34 2.14 -9.68 16.90
CA TRP A 34 1.80 -9.00 15.65
C TRP A 34 0.35 -8.50 15.63
N TRP A 35 -0.58 -9.29 16.17
CA TRP A 35 -1.98 -8.92 16.27
C TRP A 35 -2.22 -7.74 17.23
N ASP A 36 -1.52 -7.73 18.36
CA ASP A 36 -1.57 -6.63 19.31
C ASP A 36 -0.97 -5.36 18.72
N TRP A 37 0.17 -5.46 18.03
CA TRP A 37 0.73 -4.35 17.27
C TRP A 37 -0.27 -3.81 16.25
N LEU A 38 -0.87 -4.66 15.40
CA LEU A 38 -1.81 -4.23 14.37
C LEU A 38 -3.04 -3.52 14.96
N LYS A 39 -3.66 -4.10 16.00
CA LYS A 39 -4.81 -3.47 16.68
C LYS A 39 -4.43 -2.11 17.25
N ASN A 40 -3.27 -2.02 17.91
CA ASN A 40 -2.80 -0.77 18.48
C ASN A 40 -2.52 0.27 17.39
N ASP A 41 -1.90 -0.16 16.29
CA ASP A 41 -1.56 0.69 15.17
C ASP A 41 -2.81 1.28 14.50
N VAL A 42 -3.80 0.43 14.21
CA VAL A 42 -5.10 0.83 13.66
C VAL A 42 -5.82 1.77 14.63
N SER A 43 -5.85 1.41 15.92
CA SER A 43 -6.50 2.22 16.95
C SER A 43 -5.85 3.61 17.09
N GLN A 44 -4.53 3.69 17.10
CA GLN A 44 -3.82 4.98 17.14
C GLN A 44 -4.06 5.80 15.87
N THR A 45 -4.05 5.15 14.70
CA THR A 45 -4.34 5.84 13.42
C THR A 45 -5.74 6.45 13.42
N TRP A 46 -6.72 5.79 14.04
CA TRP A 46 -8.08 6.29 14.17
C TRP A 46 -8.22 7.39 15.23
N ASN A 47 -7.66 7.19 16.42
CA ASN A 47 -7.88 8.08 17.56
C ASN A 47 -6.95 9.30 17.57
N GLU A 48 -5.75 9.18 17.00
CA GLU A 48 -4.68 10.18 17.04
C GLU A 48 -4.06 10.39 15.64
N PRO A 49 -4.85 10.76 14.61
CA PRO A 49 -4.32 11.00 13.28
C PRO A 49 -3.45 12.27 13.26
N GLN A 50 -2.37 12.26 12.49
CA GLN A 50 -1.51 13.43 12.28
C GLN A 50 -1.92 14.22 11.04
N ASN A 51 -2.49 13.55 10.04
CA ASN A 51 -2.85 14.13 8.75
C ASN A 51 -4.24 13.71 8.32
N TYR A 52 -4.86 14.56 7.50
CA TYR A 52 -6.06 14.26 6.73
C TYR A 52 -5.67 14.20 5.25
N ASP A 53 -6.00 13.09 4.61
CA ASP A 53 -5.57 12.79 3.25
C ASP A 53 -6.75 12.86 2.29
N LEU A 54 -6.53 13.50 1.14
CA LEU A 54 -7.46 13.47 0.00
C LEU A 54 -6.85 12.57 -1.08
N TYR A 55 -7.55 11.50 -1.42
CA TYR A 55 -7.13 10.56 -2.46
C TYR A 55 -7.84 10.90 -3.76
N LEU A 56 -7.06 11.15 -4.82
CA LEU A 56 -7.57 11.40 -6.16
C LEU A 56 -7.03 10.31 -7.11
N PRO A 57 -7.89 9.42 -7.62
CA PRO A 57 -7.50 8.48 -8.66
C PRO A 57 -6.97 9.26 -9.88
N PHE A 58 -5.83 8.82 -10.42
CA PHE A 58 -5.14 9.54 -11.49
C PHE A 58 -4.98 8.69 -12.75
N LEU A 59 -4.33 7.54 -12.62
CA LEU A 59 -4.04 6.65 -13.73
C LEU A 59 -4.11 5.19 -13.26
N SER A 60 -4.82 4.37 -14.03
CA SER A 60 -4.79 2.91 -13.94
C SER A 60 -4.05 2.36 -15.15
N TRP A 61 -3.07 1.51 -14.93
CA TRP A 61 -2.34 0.85 -16.01
C TRP A 61 -2.56 -0.66 -15.94
N HIS A 62 -2.93 -1.27 -17.07
CA HIS A 62 -3.10 -2.72 -17.17
C HIS A 62 -1.84 -3.38 -17.73
N ASN A 63 -1.43 -4.50 -17.15
CA ASN A 63 -0.27 -5.24 -17.63
C ASN A 63 -0.55 -5.91 -18.98
N ARG A 64 -0.06 -5.29 -20.06
CA ARG A 64 -0.26 -5.70 -21.46
C ARG A 64 0.50 -6.99 -21.85
N LEU A 65 1.28 -7.56 -20.93
CA LEU A 65 1.95 -8.86 -21.13
C LEU A 65 1.07 -10.05 -20.72
N THR A 66 0.03 -9.83 -19.90
CA THR A 66 -0.79 -10.90 -19.30
C THR A 66 -2.21 -10.96 -19.85
N TYR A 67 -2.67 -9.92 -20.57
CA TYR A 67 -4.04 -9.81 -21.10
C TYR A 67 -4.05 -9.58 -22.61
N ASP A 68 -5.00 -10.21 -23.31
CA ASP A 68 -5.20 -10.03 -24.76
C ASP A 68 -5.54 -8.58 -25.10
N LYS A 69 -4.93 -8.07 -26.17
CA LYS A 69 -5.02 -6.66 -26.62
C LYS A 69 -6.45 -6.14 -26.76
N GLU A 70 -7.38 -6.99 -27.16
CA GLU A 70 -8.78 -6.63 -27.39
C GLU A 70 -9.54 -6.26 -26.10
N LYS A 71 -9.09 -6.74 -24.94
CA LYS A 71 -9.67 -6.37 -23.63
C LYS A 71 -9.02 -5.13 -23.01
N THR A 72 -7.70 -4.95 -23.20
CA THR A 72 -6.98 -3.82 -22.59
C THR A 72 -7.28 -2.47 -23.23
N ASP A 73 -7.62 -2.44 -24.53
CA ASP A 73 -7.91 -1.18 -25.23
C ASP A 73 -9.29 -0.57 -24.87
N ASN A 74 -10.14 -1.33 -24.18
CA ASN A 74 -11.49 -0.90 -23.77
C ASN A 74 -11.61 -0.54 -22.28
N TYR A 75 -10.54 -0.72 -21.47
CA TYR A 75 -10.62 -0.43 -20.03
C TYR A 75 -10.44 1.05 -19.73
N ASN A 76 -11.18 1.52 -18.74
CA ASN A 76 -10.99 2.85 -18.19
C ASN A 76 -9.62 2.94 -17.48
N GLU A 77 -8.66 3.67 -18.09
CA GLU A 77 -7.33 3.93 -17.51
C GLU A 77 -7.27 5.28 -16.76
N MET A 78 -8.35 6.07 -16.77
CA MET A 78 -8.47 7.33 -16.02
C MET A 78 -9.70 7.28 -15.10
N PRO A 79 -9.64 6.50 -14.00
CA PRO A 79 -10.76 6.34 -13.09
C PRO A 79 -11.18 7.70 -12.52
N TRP A 80 -12.48 8.02 -12.60
CA TRP A 80 -13.03 9.20 -11.93
C TRP A 80 -13.47 8.82 -10.52
N GLY A 81 -13.25 9.69 -9.55
CA GLY A 81 -13.63 9.42 -8.18
C GLY A 81 -12.83 10.22 -7.18
N GLY A 82 -12.85 9.76 -5.95
CA GLY A 82 -12.12 10.37 -4.86
C GLY A 82 -12.22 9.56 -3.59
N GLY A 83 -11.46 9.98 -2.59
CA GLY A 83 -11.58 9.44 -1.27
C GLY A 83 -10.90 10.29 -0.23
N PHE A 84 -11.09 9.89 1.00
CA PHE A 84 -10.62 10.60 2.16
C PHE A 84 -10.06 9.61 3.16
N GLY A 85 -9.07 10.03 3.94
CA GLY A 85 -8.54 9.22 5.01
C GLY A 85 -7.80 10.04 6.04
N PHE A 86 -7.29 9.30 7.01
CA PHE A 86 -6.49 9.81 8.10
C PHE A 86 -5.21 9.01 8.15
N SER A 87 -4.09 9.69 8.33
CA SER A 87 -2.80 9.01 8.43
C SER A 87 -1.88 9.58 9.48
N ARG A 88 -0.87 8.78 9.79
CA ARG A 88 0.20 9.16 10.71
C ARG A 88 1.53 8.58 10.24
N TYR A 89 2.59 9.32 10.53
CA TYR A 89 3.94 8.83 10.44
C TYR A 89 4.43 8.39 11.80
N HIS A 90 5.12 7.26 11.81
CA HIS A 90 5.85 6.75 12.95
C HIS A 90 7.21 7.45 13.06
N ASP A 91 7.80 7.42 14.25
CA ASP A 91 9.11 8.03 14.50
C ASP A 91 10.21 7.45 13.59
N ASP A 92 10.10 6.16 13.28
CA ASP A 92 11.01 5.43 12.40
C ASP A 92 10.77 5.66 10.89
N GLY A 93 9.76 6.48 10.54
CA GLY A 93 9.43 6.86 9.18
C GLY A 93 8.37 6.00 8.49
N ASP A 94 7.84 5.00 9.18
CA ASP A 94 6.72 4.19 8.67
C ASP A 94 5.44 5.02 8.61
N TRP A 95 4.51 4.57 7.78
CA TRP A 95 3.24 5.27 7.55
C TRP A 95 2.08 4.31 7.76
N SER A 96 1.05 4.79 8.46
CA SER A 96 -0.21 4.08 8.67
C SER A 96 -1.36 4.97 8.25
N SER A 97 -2.39 4.40 7.61
CA SER A 97 -3.58 5.15 7.21
C SER A 97 -4.85 4.30 7.26
N LEU A 98 -5.96 4.97 7.61
CA LEU A 98 -7.31 4.48 7.38
C LEU A 98 -7.96 5.35 6.32
N TYR A 99 -8.51 4.71 5.29
CA TYR A 99 -9.05 5.43 4.14
C TYR A 99 -10.38 4.84 3.65
N ALA A 100 -11.15 5.68 2.99
CA ALA A 100 -12.32 5.34 2.22
C ALA A 100 -12.26 6.02 0.85
N MET A 101 -12.47 5.29 -0.23
CA MET A 101 -12.53 5.84 -1.58
C MET A 101 -13.73 5.26 -2.33
N MET A 102 -14.18 5.99 -3.34
CA MET A 102 -15.14 5.53 -4.33
C MET A 102 -14.68 6.02 -5.70
N PHE A 103 -14.49 5.10 -6.64
CA PHE A 103 -13.96 5.40 -7.97
C PHE A 103 -14.62 4.55 -9.04
N LYS A 104 -14.57 5.01 -10.30
CA LYS A 104 -15.03 4.24 -11.45
C LYS A 104 -14.02 3.13 -11.76
N ASP A 105 -14.49 1.89 -11.84
CA ASP A 105 -13.67 0.73 -12.19
C ASP A 105 -13.40 0.64 -13.71
N SER A 106 -12.80 -0.47 -14.13
CA SER A 106 -12.46 -0.74 -15.53
C SER A 106 -13.67 -0.80 -16.47
N HIS A 107 -14.86 -1.12 -15.95
CA HIS A 107 -16.12 -1.19 -16.70
C HIS A 107 -16.92 0.11 -16.59
N ASN A 108 -16.33 1.15 -15.98
CA ASN A 108 -17.01 2.39 -15.68
C ASN A 108 -18.23 2.16 -14.79
N GLU A 109 -18.09 1.32 -13.76
CA GLU A 109 -19.02 1.18 -12.65
C GLU A 109 -18.43 1.70 -11.34
N TRP A 110 -19.27 2.12 -10.40
CA TRP A 110 -18.75 2.67 -9.14
C TRP A 110 -18.24 1.57 -8.22
N GLN A 111 -17.00 1.66 -7.75
CA GLN A 111 -16.37 0.72 -6.83
C GLN A 111 -16.00 1.46 -5.52
N PRO A 112 -16.68 1.19 -4.39
CA PRO A 112 -16.22 1.63 -3.08
C PRO A 112 -15.08 0.75 -2.56
N ILE A 113 -14.20 1.34 -1.77
CA ILE A 113 -13.16 0.66 -1.01
C ILE A 113 -12.99 1.37 0.33
N ILE A 114 -12.85 0.59 1.40
CA ILE A 114 -12.37 1.05 2.70
C ILE A 114 -11.20 0.17 3.12
N GLY A 115 -10.20 0.73 3.77
CA GLY A 115 -9.03 -0.06 4.13
C GLY A 115 -8.11 0.58 5.15
N TYR A 116 -7.19 -0.25 5.62
CA TYR A 116 -6.02 0.13 6.40
C TYR A 116 -4.77 -0.12 5.56
N GLY A 117 -3.96 0.93 5.38
CA GLY A 117 -2.68 0.87 4.70
C GLY A 117 -1.53 1.02 5.68
N TRP A 118 -0.46 0.24 5.49
CA TRP A 118 0.81 0.39 6.19
C TRP A 118 1.97 0.35 5.20
N GLU A 119 2.95 1.22 5.37
CA GLU A 119 4.17 1.25 4.57
C GLU A 119 5.43 1.42 5.43
N LYS A 120 6.45 0.61 5.13
CA LYS A 120 7.82 0.90 5.56
C LYS A 120 8.32 2.12 4.79
N GLY A 121 8.88 3.10 5.50
CA GLY A 121 9.37 4.34 4.90
C GLY A 121 10.89 4.51 4.93
N TRP A 122 11.44 5.11 3.88
CA TRP A 122 12.84 5.53 3.81
C TRP A 122 12.95 6.98 3.33
N TYR A 123 13.67 7.80 4.09
CA TYR A 123 14.02 9.16 3.69
C TYR A 123 15.36 9.15 2.96
N LEU A 124 15.43 9.78 1.78
CA LEU A 124 16.65 9.78 0.95
C LEU A 124 17.56 10.98 1.21
N ASP A 125 17.12 11.91 2.03
CA ASP A 125 17.82 13.14 2.38
C ASP A 125 17.79 13.37 3.89
N SER A 126 18.77 14.13 4.39
CA SER A 126 18.88 14.43 5.83
C SER A 126 17.80 15.38 6.34
N ALA A 127 17.18 16.17 5.46
CA ALA A 127 16.09 17.09 5.82
C ALA A 127 14.75 16.36 5.96
N ARG A 128 14.66 15.10 5.51
CA ARG A 128 13.46 14.27 5.46
C ARG A 128 12.39 14.82 4.52
N ASP A 129 12.81 15.48 3.44
CA ASP A 129 11.94 16.06 2.43
C ASP A 129 11.43 15.00 1.44
N PHE A 130 12.24 14.00 1.12
CA PHE A 130 11.91 12.97 0.13
C PHE A 130 11.80 11.58 0.77
N ARG A 131 10.59 11.01 0.72
CA ARG A 131 10.27 9.68 1.26
C ARG A 131 9.89 8.71 0.14
N LEU A 132 10.43 7.50 0.20
CA LEU A 132 9.92 6.32 -0.50
C LEU A 132 9.21 5.39 0.49
N GLY A 133 8.11 4.78 0.06
CA GLY A 133 7.33 3.84 0.85
C GLY A 133 7.05 2.53 0.12
N LEU A 134 7.10 1.42 0.84
CA LEU A 134 6.68 0.10 0.34
C LEU A 134 5.85 -0.59 1.42
N GLY A 135 4.71 -1.15 1.05
CA GLY A 135 3.76 -1.63 2.03
C GLY A 135 2.65 -2.51 1.51
N VAL A 136 1.59 -2.57 2.32
CA VAL A 136 0.39 -3.37 2.07
C VAL A 136 -0.84 -2.61 2.53
N THR A 137 -1.94 -2.76 1.81
CA THR A 137 -3.27 -2.40 2.28
C THR A 137 -4.12 -3.64 2.44
N ALA A 138 -4.90 -3.68 3.51
CA ALA A 138 -5.96 -4.67 3.73
C ALA A 138 -7.29 -3.93 3.91
N GLY A 139 -8.33 -4.41 3.24
CA GLY A 139 -9.58 -3.69 3.21
C GLY A 139 -10.75 -4.49 2.67
N ILE A 140 -11.84 -3.77 2.45
CA ILE A 140 -13.08 -4.29 1.87
C ILE A 140 -13.42 -3.41 0.68
N THR A 141 -13.73 -4.05 -0.45
CA THR A 141 -14.27 -3.39 -1.64
C THR A 141 -15.54 -4.10 -2.09
N ALA A 142 -16.29 -3.52 -3.01
CA ALA A 142 -17.43 -4.15 -3.62
C ALA A 142 -17.52 -3.74 -5.10
N ARG A 143 -17.88 -4.66 -5.98
CA ARG A 143 -17.97 -4.40 -7.43
C ARG A 143 -19.31 -4.86 -7.97
N ASP A 144 -19.80 -4.17 -8.99
CA ASP A 144 -21.04 -4.52 -9.66
C ASP A 144 -20.93 -5.90 -10.34
N ASP A 145 -19.82 -6.12 -11.07
CA ASP A 145 -19.52 -7.34 -11.80
C ASP A 145 -19.22 -8.57 -10.91
N PHE A 146 -19.14 -8.39 -9.60
CA PHE A 146 -18.95 -9.47 -8.63
C PHE A 146 -20.14 -9.59 -7.68
N ALA A 147 -21.02 -10.54 -7.98
CA ALA A 147 -22.17 -10.90 -7.15
C ALA A 147 -23.05 -9.70 -6.75
N ASN A 148 -23.11 -8.63 -7.56
CA ASN A 148 -23.86 -7.40 -7.30
C ASN A 148 -23.49 -6.73 -5.97
N TYR A 149 -22.23 -6.28 -5.84
CA TYR A 149 -21.74 -5.54 -4.68
C TYR A 149 -21.66 -6.33 -3.35
N VAL A 150 -21.45 -7.64 -3.41
CA VAL A 150 -21.06 -8.38 -2.19
C VAL A 150 -19.72 -7.85 -1.67
N PRO A 151 -19.56 -7.59 -0.36
CA PRO A 151 -18.30 -7.14 0.21
C PRO A 151 -17.17 -8.17 0.00
N LEU A 152 -16.04 -7.70 -0.53
CA LEU A 152 -14.87 -8.51 -0.85
C LEU A 152 -13.67 -8.09 -0.02
N PRO A 153 -13.07 -9.01 0.76
CA PRO A 153 -11.80 -8.74 1.40
C PRO A 153 -10.70 -8.65 0.34
N ILE A 154 -9.80 -7.68 0.51
CA ILE A 154 -8.65 -7.47 -0.36
C ILE A 154 -7.39 -7.28 0.46
N ILE A 155 -6.27 -7.73 -0.11
CA ILE A 155 -4.93 -7.42 0.36
C ILE A 155 -4.11 -7.09 -0.88
N LEU A 156 -3.57 -5.87 -0.94
CA LEU A 156 -2.85 -5.35 -2.12
C LEU A 156 -1.52 -4.71 -1.71
N PRO A 157 -0.48 -4.81 -2.54
CA PRO A 157 0.76 -4.08 -2.31
C PRO A 157 0.55 -2.56 -2.46
N LEU A 158 1.30 -1.79 -1.70
CA LEU A 158 1.38 -0.32 -1.79
C LEU A 158 2.80 0.14 -2.10
N PHE A 159 2.91 1.20 -2.88
CA PHE A 159 4.16 1.93 -3.09
C PHE A 159 3.86 3.43 -3.11
N SER A 160 4.74 4.22 -2.51
CA SER A 160 4.61 5.68 -2.49
C SER A 160 5.94 6.39 -2.69
N ALA A 161 5.84 7.60 -3.23
CA ALA A 161 6.90 8.60 -3.22
C ALA A 161 6.27 9.92 -2.76
N LYS A 162 6.89 10.57 -1.78
CA LYS A 162 6.43 11.84 -1.21
C LYS A 162 7.56 12.84 -1.24
N LEU A 163 7.23 14.07 -1.63
CA LEU A 163 8.06 15.25 -1.47
C LEU A 163 7.33 16.21 -0.52
N SER A 164 7.99 16.56 0.59
CA SER A 164 7.60 17.65 1.48
C SER A 164 8.53 18.83 1.21
N ALA A 165 7.98 20.00 0.97
CA ALA A 165 8.73 21.25 0.99
C ALA A 165 8.46 21.92 2.34
N ALA A 166 9.52 22.36 3.01
CA ALA A 166 9.46 23.16 4.23
C ALA A 166 8.77 24.52 4.01
#